data_AF-A0A1F6PD18-F1
#
_entry.id   AF-A0A1F6PD18-F1
#
_cell.length_a   1.000
_cell.length_b   1.000
_cell.length_c   1.000
_cell.angle_alpha   90.00
_cell.angle_beta   90.00
_cell.angle_gamma   90.00
#
_symmetry.space_group_name_H-M   'P 1'
#
loop_
_entity.id
_entity.type
_entity.pdbx_description
1 polymer ?
#
loop_
_entity_poly.entity_id
_entity_poly.type
_entity_poly.pdbx_seq_one_letter_code
_entity_poly.pdbx_strand_id
1 'polypeptide(L)' 'MRRVKKRWQQSGKILQVKKIKFFDQKKNKTARKRSAIHRIETTAKIEYLKKIGRLPETPNTHRR' A
#
# COMPACT_ATOMS: atom_id res chain seq x y z
N MET A 1 4.06 -18.78 -17.07
CA MET A 1 4.72 -18.29 -15.83
C MET A 1 3.86 -17.47 -14.85
N ARG A 2 2.56 -17.21 -15.08
CA ARG A 2 1.69 -16.35 -14.22
C ARG A 2 1.45 -16.88 -12.79
N ARG A 3 1.25 -18.20 -12.65
CA ARG A 3 0.91 -18.84 -11.37
C ARG A 3 2.03 -18.73 -10.33
N VAL A 4 3.28 -18.94 -10.76
CA VAL A 4 4.47 -18.83 -9.90
C VAL A 4 4.64 -17.40 -9.38
N LYS A 5 4.49 -16.40 -10.26
CA LYS A 5 4.55 -14.98 -9.87
C LYS A 5 3.47 -14.63 -8.84
N LYS A 6 2.22 -15.09 -9.04
CA LYS A 6 1.12 -14.87 -8.08
C LYS A 6 1.42 -15.51 -6.72
N ARG A 7 1.94 -16.75 -6.71
CA ARG A 7 2.36 -17.45 -5.49
C ARG A 7 3.42 -16.67 -4.73
N TRP A 8 4.42 -16.12 -5.43
CA TRP A 8 5.46 -15.31 -4.80
C TRP A 8 4.94 -13.98 -4.24
N GLN A 9 4.03 -13.30 -4.97
CA GLN A 9 3.38 -12.08 -4.49
C GLN A 9 2.55 -12.34 -3.22
N GLN A 10 1.71 -13.38 -3.24
CA GLN A 10 0.88 -13.77 -2.08
C GLN A 10 1.73 -14.19 -0.89
N SER A 11 2.85 -14.88 -1.13
CA SER A 11 3.77 -15.29 -0.06
C SER A 11 4.47 -14.12 0.64
N GLY A 12 4.43 -12.91 0.07
CA GLY A 12 5.08 -11.73 0.64
C GLY A 12 6.61 -11.72 0.59
N LYS A 13 7.26 -12.82 0.17
CA LYS A 13 8.72 -12.97 0.14
C LYS A 13 9.41 -11.85 -0.66
N ILE A 14 8.81 -11.45 -1.79
CA ILE A 14 9.34 -10.35 -2.61
C ILE A 14 9.36 -9.03 -1.84
N LEU A 15 8.30 -8.74 -1.06
CA LEU A 15 8.23 -7.51 -0.26
C LEU A 15 9.21 -7.55 0.92
N GLN A 16 9.37 -8.72 1.54
CA GLN A 16 10.33 -8.92 2.62
C GLN A 16 11.76 -8.62 2.14
N VAL A 17 12.18 -9.23 1.02
CA VAL A 17 13.51 -9.00 0.42
C VAL A 17 13.73 -7.52 0.15
N LYS A 18 12.74 -6.81 -0.41
CA LYS A 18 12.83 -5.37 -0.66
C LYS A 18 12.97 -4.53 0.62
N LYS A 19 12.31 -4.93 1.72
CA LYS A 19 12.37 -4.22 3.01
C LYS A 19 13.72 -4.39 3.71
N ILE A 20 14.32 -5.58 3.62
CA ILE A 20 15.61 -5.88 4.29
C ILE A 20 16.82 -5.52 3.44
N LYS A 21 16.63 -5.18 2.15
CA LYS A 21 17.72 -4.85 1.22
C LYS A 21 18.62 -3.72 1.72
N PHE A 22 18.05 -2.77 2.47
CA PHE A 22 18.75 -1.62 3.02
C PHE A 22 18.43 -1.46 4.50
N PHE A 23 19.36 -0.87 5.25
CA PHE A 23 19.11 -0.49 6.64
C PHE A 23 18.03 0.60 6.70
N ASP A 24 16.96 0.35 7.45
CA ASP A 24 15.91 1.32 7.76
C ASP A 24 15.86 1.54 9.27
N GLN A 25 15.85 2.81 9.69
CA GLN A 25 15.78 3.16 11.10
C GLN A 25 14.38 2.88 11.66
N LYS A 26 14.30 2.55 12.95
CA LYS A 26 13.02 2.33 13.62
C LYS A 26 12.20 3.62 13.63
N LYS A 27 10.95 3.55 13.14
CA LYS A 27 10.03 4.69 13.11
C LYS A 27 9.71 5.19 14.52
N ASN A 28 9.80 6.49 14.72
CA ASN A 28 9.38 7.15 15.96
C ASN A 28 7.83 7.11 16.14
N LYS A 29 7.34 7.49 17.33
CA LYS A 29 5.89 7.45 17.65
C LYS A 29 5.07 8.34 16.72
N THR A 30 5.58 9.52 16.38
CA THR A 30 4.92 10.50 15.51
C THR A 30 4.76 9.98 14.08
N ALA A 31 5.82 9.39 13.50
CA ALA A 31 5.78 8.79 12.17
C ALA A 31 4.80 7.60 12.10
N ARG A 32 4.74 6.78 13.16
CA ARG A 32 3.75 5.70 13.28
C ARG A 32 2.32 6.26 13.32
N LYS A 33 2.06 7.29 14.14
CA LYS A 33 0.75 7.95 14.25
C LYS A 33 0.31 8.56 12.92
N ARG A 34 1.20 9.30 12.25
CA ARG A 34 0.92 9.91 10.93
C ARG A 34 0.58 8.85 9.87
N SER A 35 1.32 7.74 9.84
CA SER A 35 1.01 6.63 8.93
C SER A 35 -0.35 5.98 9.23
N ALA A 36 -0.76 5.89 10.49
CA ALA A 36 -2.05 5.31 10.87
C ALA A 36 -3.21 6.23 10.44
N ILE A 37 -3.11 7.53 10.73
CA ILE A 37 -4.10 8.54 10.31
C ILE A 37 -4.28 8.52 8.79
N HIS A 38 -3.17 8.54 8.04
CA HIS A 38 -3.24 8.52 6.59
C HIS A 38 -3.96 7.28 6.03
N ARG A 39 -3.80 6.11 6.66
CA ARG A 39 -4.52 4.89 6.26
C ARG A 39 -6.02 5.05 6.46
N ILE A 40 -6.44 5.57 7.61
CA ILE A 40 -7.85 5.81 7.95
C ILE A 40 -8.48 6.82 6.98
N GLU A 41 -7.80 7.92 6.70
CA GLU A 41 -8.26 8.94 5.75
C GLU A 41 -8.40 8.36 4.34
N THR A 42 -7.43 7.56 3.91
CA THR A 42 -7.44 6.94 2.58
C THR A 42 -8.58 5.93 2.45
N THR A 43 -8.82 5.09 3.47
CA THR A 43 -9.94 4.14 3.47
C THR A 43 -11.28 4.87 3.46
N ALA A 44 -11.44 5.90 4.30
CA ALA A 44 -12.66 6.70 4.33
C ALA A 44 -12.94 7.39 2.99
N LYS A 45 -11.90 7.94 2.34
CA LYS A 45 -12.03 8.54 1.00
C LYS A 45 -12.46 7.51 -0.05
N ILE A 46 -11.87 6.32 -0.03
CA ILE A 46 -12.23 5.24 -0.96
C ILE A 46 -13.68 4.78 -0.75
N GLU A 47 -14.10 4.60 0.51
CA GLU A 47 -15.47 4.24 0.85
C GLU A 47 -16.48 5.29 0.40
N TYR A 48 -16.16 6.58 0.60
CA TYR A 48 -16.96 7.68 0.09
C TYR A 48 -17.07 7.67 -1.44
N LEU A 49 -15.95 7.54 -2.16
CA LEU A 49 -15.94 7.48 -3.62
C LEU A 49 -16.72 6.29 -4.17
N LYS A 50 -16.65 5.14 -3.47
CA LYS A 50 -17.45 3.95 -3.77
C LYS A 50 -18.94 4.22 -3.58
N LYS A 51 -19.33 4.91 -2.49
CA LYS A 51 -20.73 5.26 -2.20
C LYS A 51 -21.34 6.16 -3.27
N ILE A 52 -20.59 7.12 -3.79
CA ILE A 52 -21.06 8.05 -4.83
C ILE A 52 -20.89 7.53 -6.26
N GLY A 53 -20.35 6.31 -6.43
CA GLY A 53 -20.11 5.72 -7.76
C GLY A 53 -19.00 6.38 -8.59
N ARG A 54 -18.15 7.21 -7.97
CA ARG A 54 -17.02 7.91 -8.64
C ARG A 54 -15.66 7.28 -8.34
N LEU A 55 -15.63 5.98 -8.03
CA LEU A 55 -14.36 5.29 -7.85
C LEU A 55 -13.68 5.15 -9.22
N PRO A 56 -12.48 5.72 -9.44
CA PRO A 56 -11.82 5.61 -10.72
C PRO A 56 -11.47 4.15 -11.01
N GLU A 57 -11.87 3.66 -12.18
CA GLU A 57 -11.67 2.26 -12.60
C GLU A 57 -10.19 1.93 -12.82
N THR A 58 -9.41 2.92 -13.27
CA THR A 58 -7.98 2.81 -13.45
C THR A 58 -7.25 3.50 -12.29
N PRO A 59 -6.38 2.81 -11.53
CA PRO A 59 -5.46 3.50 -10.64
C PRO A 59 -4.57 4.37 -11.53
N ASN A 60 -4.70 5.69 -11.39
CA ASN A 60 -3.93 6.65 -12.16
C ASN A 60 -2.46 6.58 -11.68
N THR A 61 -1.71 5.59 -12.18
CA THR A 61 -0.28 5.41 -11.89
C THR A 61 0.53 6.35 -12.78
N HIS A 62 0.30 7.65 -12.65
CA HIS A 62 1.28 8.66 -13.02
C HIS A 62 2.01 9.07 -11.74
N ARG A 63 3.06 8.32 -11.39
CA ARG A 63 4.09 8.82 -10.48
C ARG A 63 5.38 8.88 -11.28
N ARG A 64 5.78 10.13 -11.57
CA ARG A 64 7.13 10.50 -12.01
C ARG A 64 8.18 9.93 -11.05
#